data_AF-A0A1M6B885-F1
#
_entry.id   AF-A0A1M6B885-F1
#
_cell.length_a   1.000
_cell.length_b   1.000
_cell.length_c   1.000
_cell.angle_alpha   90.00
_cell.angle_beta   90.00
_cell.angle_gamma   90.00
#
_symmetry.space_group_name_H-M   'P 1'
#
loop_
_entity.id
_entity.type
_entity.pdbx_description
1 polymer ?
#
loop_
_entity_poly.entity_id
_entity_poly.type
_entity_poly.pdbx_seq_one_letter_code
_entity_poly.pdbx_strand_id
1 'polypeptide(L)'
;MNSLALAQVPSLLFSPAVAAYEDAGFGAAYWVSGNGVDECHYAAFANWEYRAYRGAFYYSYGELDSIYRESFGTLEAGLVWKHFGVGGGYGLAMEWIPGDAFWARHRYDVGALGHFRSLTLGLSLSGFSEEPPRAVAAFYWHPSPGLRFFVQGFRHEAVTGYELCFAHLCVESAFRAPGFAFALGASVVLGEWNMGGNHWFGGEDLDWNAFWVRRRLKK
;
A
#
# COMPACT_ATOMS: atom_id res chain seq x y z
N MET A 1 1.54 -16.94 0.54
CA MET A 1 1.36 -15.68 1.29
C MET A 1 1.61 -14.59 0.26
N ASN A 2 1.06 -13.40 0.38
CA ASN A 2 1.37 -12.27 -0.49
C ASN A 2 1.42 -11.01 0.39
N SER A 3 2.60 -10.60 0.87
CA SER A 3 2.76 -9.37 1.65
C SER A 3 3.27 -8.26 0.75
N LEU A 4 2.48 -7.18 0.63
CA LEU A 4 2.91 -5.88 0.10
C LEU A 4 2.97 -4.84 1.20
N ALA A 5 3.14 -5.28 2.45
CA ALA A 5 3.13 -4.40 3.61
C ALA A 5 4.14 -3.25 3.51
N LEU A 6 5.20 -3.42 2.72
CA LEU A 6 6.21 -2.39 2.47
C LEU A 6 5.75 -1.31 1.48
N ALA A 7 4.80 -1.55 0.57
CA ALA A 7 4.37 -0.53 -0.40
C ALA A 7 3.56 0.63 0.21
N GLN A 8 3.25 0.61 1.52
CA GLN A 8 2.28 1.50 2.14
C GLN A 8 2.91 2.84 2.58
N VAL A 9 3.38 3.62 1.61
CA VAL A 9 3.41 5.08 1.76
C VAL A 9 1.97 5.59 1.59
N PRO A 10 1.43 6.41 2.51
CA PRO A 10 0.00 6.75 2.65
C PRO A 10 -0.75 7.24 1.41
N SER A 11 -0.04 7.81 0.44
CA SER A 11 -0.64 8.46 -0.72
C SER A 11 -0.39 7.73 -2.04
N LEU A 12 0.46 6.70 -2.07
CA LEU A 12 1.10 6.30 -3.33
C LEU A 12 0.75 4.95 -3.92
N LEU A 13 0.26 3.95 -3.18
CA LEU A 13 0.22 2.59 -3.75
C LEU A 13 -1.02 1.75 -3.38
N PHE A 14 -2.16 2.41 -3.22
CA PHE A 14 -3.45 1.72 -3.39
C PHE A 14 -3.79 1.72 -4.89
N SER A 15 -3.85 0.50 -5.42
CA SER A 15 -4.30 0.25 -6.77
C SER A 15 -5.26 -0.92 -6.71
N PRO A 16 -6.36 -0.88 -7.48
CA PRO A 16 -7.26 -2.01 -7.61
C PRO A 16 -6.55 -3.29 -8.12
N ALA A 17 -5.42 -3.15 -8.81
CA ALA A 17 -4.56 -4.26 -9.24
C ALA A 17 -3.71 -4.86 -8.10
N VAL A 18 -3.43 -4.08 -7.06
CA VAL A 18 -2.67 -4.46 -5.86
C VAL A 18 -3.59 -5.14 -4.84
N ALA A 19 -4.81 -4.62 -4.64
CA ALA A 19 -5.85 -5.23 -3.81
C ALA A 19 -6.23 -6.65 -4.24
N ALA A 20 -6.03 -6.97 -5.52
CA ALA A 20 -6.26 -8.29 -6.08
C ALA A 20 -5.17 -9.34 -5.75
N TYR A 21 -4.04 -8.91 -5.19
CA TYR A 21 -2.95 -9.81 -4.81
C TYR A 21 -2.79 -9.97 -3.29
N GLU A 22 -3.34 -9.05 -2.50
CA GLU A 22 -3.26 -9.12 -1.04
C GLU A 22 -4.20 -10.16 -0.44
N ASP A 23 -3.69 -10.92 0.54
CA ASP A 23 -4.51 -11.76 1.41
C ASP A 23 -5.46 -10.87 2.22
N ALA A 24 -6.73 -11.26 2.37
CA ALA A 24 -7.72 -10.47 3.11
C ALA A 24 -7.22 -10.11 4.52
N GLY A 25 -7.42 -8.87 4.94
CA GLY A 25 -6.83 -8.38 6.16
C GLY A 25 -7.18 -6.94 6.48
N PHE A 26 -6.53 -6.42 7.51
CA PHE A 26 -6.63 -5.04 7.93
C PHE A 26 -5.35 -4.62 8.64
N GLY A 27 -5.15 -3.32 8.75
CA GLY A 27 -4.01 -2.77 9.45
C GLY A 27 -4.15 -1.28 9.69
N ALA A 28 -3.16 -0.77 10.37
CA ALA A 28 -3.02 0.63 10.68
C ALA A 28 -1.56 1.02 10.57
N ALA A 29 -1.33 2.29 10.32
CA ALA A 29 0.01 2.80 10.17
C ALA A 29 0.08 4.26 10.58
N TYR A 30 1.26 4.71 10.96
CA TYR A 30 1.47 6.08 11.43
C TYR A 30 2.90 6.56 11.15
N TRP A 31 3.04 7.88 11.12
CA TRP A 31 4.32 8.58 11.13
C TRP A 31 4.18 9.91 11.86
N VAL A 32 5.29 10.34 12.46
CA VAL A 32 5.45 11.62 13.12
C VAL A 32 6.74 12.27 12.63
N SER A 33 6.67 13.51 12.16
CA SER A 33 7.86 14.28 11.76
C SER A 33 8.64 14.75 12.98
N GLY A 34 9.97 14.67 12.91
CA GLY A 34 10.88 15.06 13.99
C GLY A 34 11.49 16.45 13.83
N ASN A 35 11.29 17.12 12.68
CA ASN A 35 12.06 18.31 12.30
C ASN A 35 11.48 19.65 12.80
N GLY A 36 10.92 19.65 14.00
CA GLY A 36 10.48 20.88 14.68
C GLY A 36 9.11 21.41 14.23
N VAL A 37 8.39 20.66 13.39
CA VAL A 37 6.97 20.84 13.11
C VAL A 37 6.25 19.58 13.53
N ASP A 38 5.21 19.71 14.37
CA ASP A 38 4.39 18.59 14.81
C ASP A 38 3.49 18.10 13.67
N GLU A 39 4.07 17.34 12.74
CA GLU A 39 3.33 16.66 11.68
C GLU A 39 3.04 15.22 12.09
N CYS A 40 1.78 14.84 12.10
CA CYS A 40 1.34 13.50 12.45
C CYS A 40 0.43 12.95 11.36
N HIS A 41 0.70 11.73 10.91
CA HIS A 41 -0.15 11.03 9.95
C HIS A 41 -0.56 9.69 10.53
N TYR A 42 -1.84 9.36 10.35
CA TYR A 42 -2.44 8.10 10.74
C TYR A 42 -3.17 7.51 9.56
N ALA A 43 -3.12 6.20 9.42
CA ALA A 43 -3.81 5.49 8.37
C ALA A 43 -4.41 4.19 8.88
N ALA A 44 -5.52 3.80 8.28
CA ALA A 44 -6.16 2.51 8.46
C ALA A 44 -6.53 1.94 7.10
N PHE A 45 -6.39 0.63 6.96
CA PHE A 45 -6.73 -0.06 5.72
C PHE A 45 -7.37 -1.41 6.01
N ALA A 46 -8.19 -1.85 5.06
CA ALA A 46 -8.78 -3.17 5.07
C ALA A 46 -8.97 -3.66 3.64
N ASN A 47 -8.83 -4.97 3.45
CA ASN A 47 -9.07 -5.62 2.18
C ASN A 47 -9.81 -6.94 2.43
N TRP A 48 -10.74 -7.26 1.54
CA TRP A 48 -11.55 -8.46 1.62
C TRP A 48 -11.69 -9.12 0.25
N GLU A 49 -12.01 -10.41 0.29
CA GLU A 49 -12.24 -11.18 -0.91
C GLU A 49 -13.50 -12.05 -0.81
N TYR A 50 -14.19 -12.19 -1.93
CA TYR A 50 -15.29 -13.12 -2.09
C TYR A 50 -15.32 -13.67 -3.51
N ARG A 51 -14.94 -14.95 -3.67
CA ARG A 51 -14.80 -15.61 -4.98
C ARG A 51 -13.84 -14.85 -5.90
N ALA A 52 -14.33 -14.32 -7.02
CA ALA A 52 -13.58 -13.49 -7.96
C ALA A 52 -13.55 -12.01 -7.54
N TYR A 53 -14.39 -11.59 -6.60
CA TYR A 53 -14.49 -10.19 -6.17
C TYR A 53 -13.43 -9.87 -5.14
N ARG A 54 -12.87 -8.67 -5.25
CA ARG A 54 -11.91 -8.09 -4.32
C ARG A 54 -12.39 -6.70 -3.96
N GLY A 55 -12.24 -6.33 -2.70
CA GLY A 55 -12.52 -4.98 -2.24
C GLY A 55 -11.45 -4.52 -1.28
N ALA A 56 -11.18 -3.22 -1.30
CA ALA A 56 -10.25 -2.59 -0.39
C ALA A 56 -10.75 -1.21 0.01
N PHE A 57 -10.37 -0.81 1.21
CA PHE A 57 -10.62 0.49 1.79
C PHE A 57 -9.33 1.01 2.39
N TYR A 58 -9.10 2.29 2.21
CA TYR A 58 -8.03 3.03 2.85
C TYR A 58 -8.58 4.33 3.41
N TYR A 59 -8.08 4.72 4.58
CA TYR A 59 -8.31 6.04 5.15
C TYR A 59 -7.04 6.54 5.80
N SER A 60 -6.75 7.83 5.63
CA SER A 60 -5.72 8.52 6.35
C SER A 60 -6.18 9.88 6.85
N TYR A 61 -5.52 10.30 7.91
CA TYR A 61 -5.68 11.58 8.53
C TYR A 61 -4.31 12.16 8.86
N GLY A 62 -4.05 13.36 8.36
CA GLY A 62 -2.83 14.11 8.58
C GLY A 62 -3.12 15.39 9.35
N GLU A 63 -2.27 15.71 10.31
CA GLU A 63 -2.27 17.00 10.98
C GLU A 63 -0.88 17.61 10.85
N LEU A 64 -0.84 18.89 10.52
CA LEU A 64 0.36 19.72 10.63
C LEU A 64 0.08 20.78 11.68
N ASP A 65 0.63 20.58 12.88
CA ASP A 65 0.44 21.42 14.07
C ASP A 65 -1.07 21.69 14.30
N SER A 66 -1.48 22.94 14.41
CA SER A 66 -2.85 23.43 14.58
C SER A 66 -3.39 24.10 13.32
N ILE A 67 -2.55 24.26 12.29
CA ILE A 67 -2.81 25.12 11.14
C ILE A 67 -3.42 24.37 9.95
N TYR A 68 -3.13 23.09 9.80
CA TYR A 68 -3.55 22.34 8.62
C TYR A 68 -3.97 20.93 8.98
N ARG A 69 -4.99 20.46 8.29
CA ARG A 69 -5.57 19.14 8.43
C ARG A 69 -5.86 18.56 7.07
N GLU A 70 -5.64 17.27 6.94
CA GLU A 70 -5.95 16.51 5.76
C GLU A 70 -6.66 15.21 6.16
N SER A 71 -7.69 14.86 5.41
CA SER A 71 -8.28 13.52 5.47
C SER A 71 -8.42 12.99 4.06
N PHE A 72 -8.07 11.74 3.87
CA PHE A 72 -8.18 11.09 2.59
C PHE A 72 -8.76 9.69 2.77
N GLY A 73 -9.73 9.34 1.96
CA GLY A 73 -10.33 8.01 1.97
C GLY A 73 -10.50 7.47 0.57
N THR A 74 -10.29 6.16 0.39
CA THR A 74 -10.54 5.47 -0.88
C THR A 74 -11.34 4.20 -0.67
N LEU A 75 -12.12 3.87 -1.69
CA LEU A 75 -12.79 2.60 -1.82
C LEU A 75 -12.45 2.02 -3.19
N GLU A 76 -11.96 0.79 -3.20
CA GLU A 76 -11.56 0.08 -4.40
C GLU A 76 -12.32 -1.25 -4.54
N ALA A 77 -12.59 -1.63 -5.78
CA ALA A 77 -13.18 -2.91 -6.11
C ALA A 77 -12.54 -3.51 -7.36
N GLY A 78 -12.43 -4.83 -7.40
CA GLY A 78 -11.82 -5.54 -8.50
C GLY A 78 -12.41 -6.92 -8.74
N LEU A 79 -12.12 -7.43 -9.92
CA LEU A 79 -12.43 -8.78 -10.38
C LEU A 79 -11.13 -9.51 -10.71
N VAL A 80 -10.99 -10.72 -10.21
CA VAL A 80 -9.80 -11.56 -10.38
C VAL A 80 -10.20 -12.91 -10.93
N TRP A 81 -9.59 -13.26 -12.05
CA TRP A 81 -9.60 -14.58 -12.66
C TRP A 81 -8.24 -15.25 -12.50
N LYS A 82 -8.11 -16.48 -12.99
CA LYS A 82 -6.92 -17.32 -12.81
C LYS A 82 -5.60 -16.65 -13.20
N HIS A 83 -5.58 -15.89 -14.30
CA HIS A 83 -4.35 -15.30 -14.85
C HIS A 83 -4.42 -13.78 -15.01
N PHE A 84 -5.53 -13.15 -14.62
CA PHE A 84 -5.80 -11.76 -14.94
C PHE A 84 -6.73 -11.16 -13.92
N GLY A 85 -6.59 -9.87 -13.65
CA GLY A 85 -7.52 -9.12 -12.82
C GLY A 85 -7.58 -7.66 -13.26
N VAL A 86 -8.71 -7.02 -12.96
CA VAL A 86 -8.94 -5.59 -13.20
C VAL A 86 -9.69 -5.00 -12.03
N GLY A 87 -9.55 -3.70 -11.83
CA GLY A 87 -10.37 -3.01 -10.87
C GLY A 87 -10.34 -1.51 -11.04
N GLY A 88 -11.19 -0.87 -10.25
CA GLY A 88 -11.34 0.57 -10.17
C GLY A 88 -11.50 1.01 -8.72
N GLY A 89 -11.17 2.26 -8.46
CA GLY A 89 -11.27 2.89 -7.16
C GLY A 89 -11.68 4.35 -7.28
N TYR A 90 -12.29 4.83 -6.22
CA TYR A 90 -12.60 6.25 -6.04
C TYR A 90 -12.12 6.69 -4.68
N GLY A 91 -11.49 7.86 -4.65
CA GLY A 91 -10.99 8.51 -3.46
C GLY A 91 -11.47 9.94 -3.32
N LEU A 92 -11.51 10.41 -2.08
CA LEU A 92 -11.80 11.78 -1.72
C LEU A 92 -10.75 12.26 -0.72
N ALA A 93 -10.01 13.30 -1.11
CA ALA A 93 -9.16 14.06 -0.22
C ALA A 93 -9.92 15.32 0.21
N MET A 94 -9.84 15.65 1.49
CA MET A 94 -10.35 16.87 2.07
C MET A 94 -9.21 17.51 2.85
N GLU A 95 -8.94 18.77 2.58
CA GLU A 95 -7.87 19.54 3.18
C GLU A 95 -8.48 20.83 3.73
N TRP A 96 -8.07 21.24 4.93
CA TRP A 96 -8.60 22.45 5.56
C TRP A 96 -7.63 23.12 6.52
N ILE A 97 -7.84 24.43 6.66
CA ILE A 97 -7.24 25.29 7.67
C ILE A 97 -8.36 25.58 8.69
N PRO A 98 -8.25 25.14 9.95
CA PRO A 98 -9.28 25.35 10.95
C PRO A 98 -9.68 26.83 11.09
N GLY A 99 -10.95 27.13 10.80
CA GLY A 99 -11.51 28.49 10.92
C GLY A 99 -11.32 29.39 9.69
N ASP A 100 -10.77 28.88 8.58
CA ASP A 100 -10.47 29.69 7.39
C ASP A 100 -11.02 29.05 6.09
N ALA A 101 -10.36 28.00 5.59
CA ALA A 101 -10.61 27.46 4.27
C ALA A 101 -10.74 25.93 4.27
N PHE A 102 -11.48 25.41 3.30
CA PHE A 102 -11.65 23.98 3.05
C PHE A 102 -11.71 23.74 1.54
N TRP A 103 -11.09 22.66 1.08
CA TRP A 103 -11.23 22.17 -0.28
C TRP A 103 -11.24 20.64 -0.31
N ALA A 104 -11.81 20.11 -1.39
CA ALA A 104 -11.91 18.68 -1.61
C ALA A 104 -11.45 18.33 -3.02
N ARG A 105 -10.81 17.17 -3.15
CA ARG A 105 -10.25 16.67 -4.41
C ARG A 105 -10.66 15.23 -4.61
N HIS A 106 -11.08 14.92 -5.83
CA HIS A 106 -11.53 13.58 -6.21
C HIS A 106 -10.38 12.81 -6.85
N ARG A 107 -10.15 11.57 -6.44
CA ARG A 107 -9.16 10.67 -7.03
C ARG A 107 -9.84 9.49 -7.70
N TYR A 108 -9.32 9.11 -8.85
CA TYR A 108 -9.77 7.92 -9.58
C TYR A 108 -8.58 7.01 -9.82
N ASP A 109 -8.81 5.72 -9.57
CA ASP A 109 -7.81 4.69 -9.70
C ASP A 109 -8.36 3.59 -10.62
N VAL A 110 -7.57 3.17 -11.59
CA VAL A 110 -7.89 2.00 -12.43
C VAL A 110 -6.65 1.17 -12.61
N GLY A 111 -6.81 -0.15 -12.64
CA GLY A 111 -5.67 -1.04 -12.77
C GLY A 111 -6.01 -2.38 -13.36
N ALA A 112 -4.96 -3.04 -13.86
CA ALA A 112 -5.00 -4.40 -14.32
C ALA A 112 -3.76 -5.15 -13.86
N LEU A 113 -3.88 -6.46 -13.75
CA LEU A 113 -2.79 -7.36 -13.44
C LEU A 113 -2.83 -8.60 -14.30
N GLY A 114 -1.66 -9.20 -14.50
CA GLY A 114 -1.50 -10.50 -15.15
C GLY A 114 -0.65 -11.43 -14.32
N HIS A 115 -1.03 -12.71 -14.28
CA HIS A 115 -0.27 -13.77 -13.62
C HIS A 115 0.21 -14.79 -14.64
N PHE A 116 1.50 -15.09 -14.60
CA PHE A 116 2.10 -16.14 -15.39
C PHE A 116 3.13 -16.91 -14.57
N ARG A 117 2.80 -18.16 -14.23
CA ARG A 117 3.63 -19.03 -13.39
C ARG A 117 3.94 -18.35 -12.03
N SER A 118 5.21 -18.11 -11.75
CA SER A 118 5.72 -17.44 -10.54
C SER A 118 5.76 -15.91 -10.67
N LEU A 119 5.26 -15.34 -11.76
CA LEU A 119 5.36 -13.92 -12.07
C LEU A 119 4.00 -13.25 -12.03
N THR A 120 3.96 -12.05 -11.47
CA THR A 120 2.81 -11.15 -11.52
C THR A 120 3.27 -9.80 -12.03
N LEU A 121 2.52 -9.24 -12.97
CA LEU A 121 2.68 -7.88 -13.47
C LEU A 121 1.42 -7.09 -13.15
N GLY A 122 1.58 -5.86 -12.68
CA GLY A 122 0.50 -4.93 -12.40
C GLY A 122 0.77 -3.60 -13.07
N LEU A 123 -0.28 -2.98 -13.61
CA LEU A 123 -0.27 -1.62 -14.12
C LEU A 123 -1.48 -0.90 -13.55
N SER A 124 -1.29 0.35 -13.16
CA SER A 124 -2.39 1.19 -12.75
C SER A 124 -2.19 2.65 -13.12
N LEU A 125 -3.32 3.33 -13.29
CA LEU A 125 -3.41 4.75 -13.48
C LEU A 125 -4.20 5.33 -12.32
N SER A 126 -3.63 6.36 -11.71
CA SER A 126 -4.14 6.95 -10.48
C SER A 126 -3.93 8.46 -10.52
N GLY A 127 -4.96 9.24 -10.25
CA GLY A 127 -4.81 10.69 -10.25
C GLY A 127 -6.01 11.43 -9.68
N PHE A 128 -5.74 12.64 -9.19
CA PHE A 128 -6.80 13.58 -8.87
C PHE A 128 -7.44 14.11 -10.17
N SER A 129 -8.73 14.43 -10.13
CA SER A 129 -9.51 14.90 -11.29
C SER A 129 -8.93 16.13 -12.00
N GLU A 130 -8.12 16.91 -11.29
CA GLU A 130 -7.52 18.16 -11.75
C GLU A 130 -6.07 17.99 -12.23
N GLU A 131 -5.48 16.79 -12.10
CA GLU A 131 -4.10 16.50 -12.47
C GLU A 131 -4.01 15.42 -13.56
N PRO A 132 -2.93 15.39 -14.37
CA PRO A 132 -2.65 14.24 -15.23
C PRO A 132 -2.54 12.95 -14.39
N PRO A 133 -3.15 11.84 -14.84
CA PRO A 133 -3.06 10.57 -14.14
C PRO A 133 -1.61 10.08 -14.10
N ARG A 134 -1.26 9.44 -13.00
CA ARG A 134 0.07 8.91 -12.71
C ARG A 134 0.04 7.40 -12.93
N ALA A 135 1.03 6.90 -13.65
CA ALA A 135 1.18 5.46 -13.87
C ALA A 135 2.02 4.82 -12.78
N VAL A 136 1.55 3.68 -12.27
CA VAL A 136 2.31 2.76 -11.42
C VAL A 136 2.47 1.46 -12.18
N ALA A 137 3.70 0.93 -12.21
CA ALA A 137 3.97 -0.41 -12.67
C ALA A 137 4.53 -1.25 -11.52
N ALA A 138 4.07 -2.49 -11.38
CA ALA A 138 4.53 -3.40 -10.35
C ALA A 138 4.88 -4.76 -10.98
N PHE A 139 5.95 -5.35 -10.48
CA PHE A 139 6.43 -6.68 -10.84
C PHE A 139 6.68 -7.47 -9.56
N TYR A 140 6.14 -8.68 -9.49
CA TYR A 140 6.35 -9.61 -8.39
C TYR A 140 6.85 -10.94 -8.92
N TRP A 141 7.84 -11.50 -8.23
CA TRP A 141 8.39 -12.81 -8.53
C TRP A 141 8.42 -13.70 -7.29
N HIS A 142 7.84 -14.89 -7.42
CA HIS A 142 7.68 -15.89 -6.37
C HIS A 142 8.40 -17.18 -6.78
N PRO A 143 9.74 -17.20 -6.79
CA PRO A 143 10.51 -18.38 -7.21
C PRO A 143 10.23 -19.61 -6.34
N SER A 144 9.86 -19.41 -5.07
CA SER A 144 9.53 -20.48 -4.14
C SER A 144 8.52 -20.00 -3.09
N PRO A 145 7.90 -20.92 -2.31
CA PRO A 145 6.96 -20.52 -1.26
C PRO A 145 7.54 -19.59 -0.18
N GLY A 146 8.85 -19.70 0.07
CA GLY A 146 9.57 -18.97 1.11
C GLY A 146 10.36 -17.76 0.64
N LEU A 147 10.32 -17.41 -0.65
CA LEU A 147 11.09 -16.28 -1.20
C LEU A 147 10.27 -15.49 -2.20
N ARG A 148 10.33 -14.17 -2.09
CA ARG A 148 9.67 -13.24 -3.00
C ARG A 148 10.54 -12.04 -3.28
N PHE A 149 10.38 -11.50 -4.48
CA PHE A 149 10.94 -10.24 -4.90
C PHE A 149 9.85 -9.35 -5.48
N PHE A 150 10.02 -8.05 -5.33
CA PHE A 150 9.17 -7.09 -5.98
C PHE A 150 9.93 -5.87 -6.46
N VAL A 151 9.39 -5.25 -7.50
CA VAL A 151 9.79 -3.94 -8.02
C VAL A 151 8.53 -3.17 -8.35
N GLN A 152 8.46 -1.93 -7.91
CA GLN A 152 7.35 -1.04 -8.18
C GLN A 152 7.89 0.32 -8.61
N GLY A 153 7.50 0.76 -9.80
CA GLY A 153 7.88 2.07 -10.34
C GLY A 153 6.71 3.05 -10.29
N PHE A 154 7.00 4.28 -9.90
CA PHE A 154 6.06 5.39 -9.92
C PHE A 154 6.78 6.69 -10.26
N ARG A 155 6.32 7.39 -11.31
CA ARG A 155 6.93 8.63 -11.82
C ARG A 155 8.45 8.50 -12.05
N HIS A 156 9.25 9.00 -11.12
CA HIS A 156 10.71 9.02 -11.19
C HIS A 156 11.37 8.14 -10.12
N GLU A 157 10.56 7.42 -9.33
CA GLU A 157 11.00 6.58 -8.24
C GLU A 157 10.69 5.10 -8.50
N ALA A 158 11.52 4.23 -7.92
CA ALA A 158 11.33 2.81 -7.88
C ALA A 158 11.54 2.31 -6.45
N VAL A 159 10.63 1.45 -6.01
CA VAL A 159 10.75 0.68 -4.78
C VAL A 159 11.05 -0.76 -5.16
N THR A 160 12.11 -1.33 -4.60
CA THR A 160 12.45 -2.75 -4.78
C THR A 160 12.52 -3.42 -3.42
N GLY A 161 12.24 -4.72 -3.36
CA GLY A 161 12.29 -5.40 -2.09
C GLY A 161 12.16 -6.91 -2.21
N TYR A 162 12.24 -7.55 -1.06
CA TYR A 162 12.12 -8.98 -0.94
C TYR A 162 11.43 -9.38 0.37
N GLU A 163 10.90 -10.61 0.38
CA GLU A 163 10.40 -11.28 1.57
C GLU A 163 11.00 -12.68 1.64
N LEU A 164 11.50 -13.04 2.82
CA LEU A 164 12.01 -14.35 3.16
C LEU A 164 11.14 -14.95 4.26
N CYS A 165 10.44 -16.04 3.96
CA CYS A 165 9.61 -16.77 4.90
C CYS A 165 10.24 -18.11 5.27
N PHE A 166 10.48 -18.29 6.56
CA PHE A 166 10.76 -19.56 7.21
C PHE A 166 9.42 -20.23 7.58
N ALA A 167 9.43 -21.20 8.51
CA ALA A 167 8.24 -21.93 8.90
C ALA A 167 7.10 -21.03 9.41
N HIS A 168 7.40 -20.18 10.40
CA HIS A 168 6.43 -19.31 11.07
C HIS A 168 6.85 -17.85 11.11
N LEU A 169 8.02 -17.51 10.56
CA LEU A 169 8.57 -16.17 10.60
C LEU A 169 8.87 -15.74 9.17
N CYS A 170 8.42 -14.55 8.80
CA CYS A 170 8.84 -13.89 7.58
C CYS A 170 9.56 -12.60 7.93
N VAL A 171 10.62 -12.32 7.18
CA VAL A 171 11.36 -11.05 7.23
C VAL A 171 11.27 -10.41 5.86
N GLU A 172 11.00 -9.13 5.83
CA GLU A 172 10.84 -8.36 4.60
C GLU A 172 11.72 -7.11 4.63
N SER A 173 12.20 -6.71 3.46
CA SER A 173 12.93 -5.47 3.29
C SER A 173 12.58 -4.80 1.97
N ALA A 174 12.54 -3.48 1.98
CA ALA A 174 12.35 -2.65 0.80
C ALA A 174 13.37 -1.52 0.74
N PHE A 175 13.57 -1.01 -0.45
CA PHE A 175 14.49 0.06 -0.78
C PHE A 175 13.86 0.96 -1.84
N ARG A 176 13.98 2.28 -1.70
CA ARG A 176 13.49 3.29 -2.64
C ARG A 176 14.63 4.11 -3.23
N ALA A 177 14.54 4.37 -4.54
CA ALA A 177 15.43 5.30 -5.24
C ALA A 177 14.73 6.02 -6.41
N PRO A 178 15.13 7.25 -6.77
CA PRO A 178 16.05 8.13 -6.05
C PRO A 178 15.41 8.67 -4.75
N GLY A 179 16.22 9.18 -3.82
CA GLY A 179 15.76 9.49 -2.46
C GLY A 179 15.83 8.26 -1.57
N PHE A 180 17.01 8.04 -0.98
CA PHE A 180 17.30 6.88 -0.14
C PHE A 180 16.26 6.73 0.96
N ALA A 181 15.51 5.63 0.89
CA ALA A 181 14.73 5.12 2.00
C ALA A 181 14.81 3.61 1.98
N PHE A 182 14.83 3.00 3.15
CA PHE A 182 14.79 1.56 3.28
C PHE A 182 13.77 1.17 4.35
N ALA A 183 13.27 -0.05 4.29
CA ALA A 183 12.37 -0.55 5.29
C ALA A 183 12.69 -1.97 5.67
N LEU A 184 12.32 -2.29 6.90
CA LEU A 184 12.48 -3.60 7.51
C LEU A 184 11.18 -3.98 8.19
N GLY A 185 10.73 -5.19 7.93
CA GLY A 185 9.52 -5.74 8.52
C GLY A 185 9.71 -7.18 8.94
N ALA A 186 8.87 -7.59 9.88
CA ALA A 186 8.78 -8.97 10.30
C ALA A 186 7.31 -9.34 10.50
N SER A 187 6.98 -10.60 10.22
CA SER A 187 5.65 -11.12 10.45
C SER A 187 5.67 -12.58 10.90
N VAL A 188 4.67 -12.97 11.67
CA VAL A 188 4.51 -14.30 12.25
C VAL A 188 3.29 -14.97 11.67
N VAL A 189 3.46 -16.21 11.22
CA VAL A 189 2.43 -17.03 10.59
C VAL A 189 1.94 -18.10 11.56
N LEU A 190 0.67 -17.98 11.97
CA LEU A 190 -0.02 -18.89 12.86
C LEU A 190 -1.26 -19.47 12.15
N GLY A 191 -1.10 -20.66 11.56
CA GLY A 191 -2.15 -21.33 10.80
C GLY A 191 -2.53 -20.55 9.54
N GLU A 192 -3.77 -20.07 9.47
CA GLU A 192 -4.25 -19.21 8.37
C GLU A 192 -3.92 -17.74 8.60
N TRP A 193 -3.38 -17.34 9.75
CA TRP A 193 -3.16 -15.93 10.07
C TRP A 193 -1.70 -15.54 9.89
N ASN A 194 -1.49 -14.33 9.39
CA ASN A 194 -0.19 -13.67 9.33
C ASN A 194 -0.30 -12.28 9.97
N MET A 195 0.52 -12.01 10.97
CA MET A 195 0.52 -10.76 11.72
C MET A 195 1.91 -10.16 11.68
N GLY A 196 2.02 -8.87 11.38
CA GLY A 196 3.34 -8.26 11.24
C GLY A 196 3.35 -6.76 11.44
N GLY A 197 4.56 -6.25 11.41
CA GLY A 197 4.82 -4.83 11.35
C GLY A 197 6.07 -4.53 10.56
N ASN A 198 6.18 -3.31 10.08
CA ASN A 198 7.39 -2.79 9.46
C ASN A 198 7.67 -1.37 9.90
N HIS A 199 8.92 -0.99 9.70
CA HIS A 199 9.44 0.33 9.93
C HIS A 199 10.21 0.78 8.69
N TRP A 200 9.88 1.96 8.21
CA TRP A 200 10.57 2.66 7.15
C TRP A 200 11.53 3.67 7.74
N PHE A 201 12.73 3.70 7.19
CA PHE A 201 13.77 4.66 7.46
C PHE A 201 13.96 5.49 6.18
N GLY A 202 13.54 6.74 6.22
CA GLY A 202 13.79 7.69 5.14
C GLY A 202 15.02 8.56 5.42
N GLY A 203 15.65 9.09 4.37
CA GLY A 203 16.41 10.33 4.54
C GLY A 203 15.51 11.46 5.06
N GLU A 204 16.16 12.48 5.64
CA GLU A 204 15.65 13.72 6.28
C GLU A 204 14.32 13.77 7.06
N ASP A 205 13.30 12.90 6.93
CA ASP A 205 12.09 13.05 7.77
C ASP A 205 11.05 11.92 7.88
N LEU A 206 11.07 10.82 7.11
CA LEU A 206 9.89 9.94 7.01
C LEU A 206 10.10 8.56 7.66
N ASP A 207 9.95 8.49 8.99
CA ASP A 207 9.96 7.23 9.77
C ASP A 207 8.55 6.61 9.89
N TRP A 208 8.14 5.83 8.90
CA TRP A 208 6.78 5.25 8.88
C TRP A 208 6.71 3.89 9.59
N ASN A 209 5.68 3.68 10.39
CA ASN A 209 5.42 2.43 11.09
C ASN A 209 4.08 1.85 10.62
N ALA A 210 4.06 0.58 10.21
CA ALA A 210 2.82 -0.11 9.85
C ALA A 210 2.65 -1.40 10.63
N PHE A 211 1.41 -1.76 10.91
CA PHE A 211 1.01 -3.01 11.56
C PHE A 211 -0.18 -3.60 10.83
N TRP A 212 -0.22 -4.92 10.69
CA TRP A 212 -1.29 -5.60 9.98
C TRP A 212 -1.59 -6.99 10.51
N VAL A 213 -2.81 -7.41 10.22
CA VAL A 213 -3.29 -8.78 10.38
C VAL A 213 -3.93 -9.21 9.08
N ARG A 214 -3.48 -10.35 8.55
CA ARG A 214 -3.96 -10.92 7.30
C ARG A 214 -4.35 -12.38 7.51
N ARG A 215 -5.34 -12.82 6.74
CA ARG A 215 -5.78 -14.20 6.69
C ARG A 215 -5.47 -14.80 5.32
N ARG A 216 -4.65 -15.83 5.32
CA ARG A 216 -4.42 -16.72 4.20
C ARG A 216 -5.69 -17.52 3.93
N LEU A 217 -6.27 -17.31 2.76
CA LEU A 217 -7.38 -18.11 2.29
C LEU A 217 -6.82 -19.26 1.44
N LYS A 218 -7.38 -20.46 1.60
CA LYS A 218 -6.99 -21.62 0.80
C LYS A 218 -7.46 -21.36 -0.65
N LYS A 219 -6.48 -21.14 -1.54
CA LYS A 219 -6.72 -21.05 -2.99
C LYS A 219 -6.88 -22.45 -3.59
#